data_AF-A0A929ZVF0-F1
#
_entry.id   AF-A0A929ZVF0-F1
#
_cell.length_a   1.000
_cell.length_b   1.000
_cell.length_c   1.000
_cell.angle_alpha   90.00
_cell.angle_beta   90.00
_cell.angle_gamma   90.00
#
_symmetry.space_group_name_H-M   'P 1'
#
loop_
_entity.id
_entity.type
_entity.pdbx_description
1 polymer ?
#
loop_
_entity_poly.entity_id
_entity_poly.type
_entity_poly.pdbx_seq_one_letter_code
_entity_poly.pdbx_strand_id
1 'polypeptide(L)'
;NKFQGSQAGSLVERYRYFRNPDGNSEANSLEVATQTPDAEDVNRDFNLDQNESYNQYTVKLDRASLVLGQNNIVDVKEVSTRFQDGRSGTNKWYLFRIPVSQFDTTAGERSTDVLNNVRFMRMVLTGFDETTTLRFGSLDLVRSDWRRYTKPLAVDATTNEGFGTVNTDNLEIGSVNLEENGQGTPPYVLPPGIDREVLSGTAGTQRQNEGSLYMKVTGLSNDARGVFKNTTLDLRRYEKLEMFVHAQDLKNLTSTALDDKTKFFIRFGSDATDNYYEYEASLKYTSSNSRTPYEIWPSENMVSLELMELTAIKGRRDRNGAPADTRYTDGNYGDANKKIYVKGRPSIGN
;
A
#
# COMPACT_ATOMS: atom_id res chain seq x y z
N ASN A 1 -14.19 -7.12 -40.69
CA ASN A 1 -13.10 -8.05 -40.30
C ASN A 1 -11.70 -7.45 -40.44
N LYS A 2 -11.51 -6.32 -41.13
CA LYS A 2 -10.21 -5.65 -41.23
C LYS A 2 -10.28 -4.25 -40.61
N PHE A 3 -9.13 -3.73 -40.20
CA PHE A 3 -8.98 -2.35 -39.76
C PHE A 3 -9.51 -1.39 -40.84
N GLN A 4 -10.34 -0.43 -40.45
CA GLN A 4 -11.06 0.45 -41.39
C GLN A 4 -10.37 1.82 -41.60
N GLY A 5 -9.27 2.08 -40.89
CA GLY A 5 -8.49 3.31 -41.06
C GLY A 5 -9.34 4.58 -40.95
N SER A 6 -9.24 5.44 -41.95
CA SER A 6 -9.98 6.71 -42.07
C SER A 6 -11.44 6.55 -42.49
N GLN A 7 -11.87 5.35 -42.89
CA GLN A 7 -13.24 5.08 -43.37
C GLN A 7 -14.23 4.81 -42.23
N ALA A 8 -13.76 4.74 -40.98
CA ALA A 8 -14.60 4.47 -39.81
C ALA A 8 -15.41 5.69 -39.36
N GLY A 9 -16.68 5.48 -38.99
CA GLY A 9 -17.60 6.53 -38.53
C GLY A 9 -17.33 7.03 -37.10
N SER A 10 -16.56 6.27 -36.32
CA SER A 10 -16.17 6.63 -34.96
C SER A 10 -14.81 6.04 -34.56
N LEU A 11 -14.22 6.59 -33.49
CA LEU A 11 -12.97 6.06 -32.93
C LEU A 11 -13.11 4.60 -32.48
N VAL A 12 -14.25 4.22 -31.91
CA VAL A 12 -14.49 2.85 -31.43
C VAL A 12 -14.59 1.88 -32.61
N GLU A 13 -15.32 2.26 -33.66
CA GLU A 13 -15.42 1.45 -34.88
C GLU A 13 -14.07 1.30 -35.57
N ARG A 14 -13.25 2.37 -35.59
CA ARG A 14 -11.92 2.36 -36.17
C ARG A 14 -11.06 1.24 -35.59
N TYR A 15 -11.07 1.08 -34.27
CA TYR A 15 -10.24 0.09 -33.59
C TYR A 15 -10.90 -1.28 -33.41
N ARG A 16 -12.17 -1.46 -33.83
CA ARG A 16 -12.94 -2.69 -33.62
C ARG A 16 -12.25 -3.97 -34.11
N TYR A 17 -11.57 -3.89 -35.25
CA TYR A 17 -10.87 -5.03 -35.87
C TYR A 17 -9.35 -4.87 -35.89
N PHE A 18 -8.80 -3.88 -35.17
CA PHE A 18 -7.38 -3.56 -35.23
C PHE A 18 -6.47 -4.68 -34.68
N ARG A 19 -6.99 -5.50 -33.74
CA ARG A 19 -6.23 -6.59 -33.10
C ARG A 19 -6.55 -7.99 -33.62
N ASN A 20 -7.35 -8.11 -34.69
CA ASN A 20 -7.64 -9.43 -35.26
C ASN A 20 -6.39 -10.04 -35.88
N PRO A 21 -6.16 -11.36 -35.80
CA PRO A 21 -4.96 -12.00 -36.35
C PRO A 21 -4.88 -11.89 -37.89
N ASP A 22 -6.03 -11.91 -38.57
CA ASP A 22 -6.06 -11.88 -40.03
C ASP A 22 -5.62 -10.51 -40.59
N GLY A 23 -4.41 -10.47 -41.16
CA GLY A 23 -3.87 -9.29 -41.83
C GLY A 23 -3.32 -8.22 -40.88
N ASN A 24 -3.06 -8.54 -39.61
CA ASN A 24 -2.43 -7.63 -38.65
C ASN A 24 -0.94 -7.39 -38.86
N SER A 25 -0.30 -8.12 -39.78
CA SER A 25 1.12 -8.06 -40.12
C SER A 25 1.38 -8.06 -41.65
N GLU A 26 0.49 -7.42 -42.41
CA GLU A 26 0.61 -7.29 -43.87
C GLU A 26 1.94 -6.62 -44.30
N ALA A 27 2.64 -7.24 -45.26
CA ALA A 27 3.91 -6.73 -45.77
C ALA A 27 3.73 -5.39 -46.50
N ASN A 28 4.70 -4.48 -46.32
CA ASN A 28 4.71 -3.14 -46.94
C ASN A 28 3.51 -2.24 -46.59
N SER A 29 2.82 -2.51 -45.47
CA SER A 29 1.76 -1.66 -44.94
C SER A 29 2.20 -0.99 -43.64
N LEU A 30 1.85 0.29 -43.48
CA LEU A 30 2.00 1.02 -42.21
C LEU A 30 0.74 0.92 -41.33
N GLU A 31 -0.31 0.27 -41.83
CA GLU A 31 -1.60 0.11 -41.14
C GLU A 31 -1.72 -1.25 -40.45
N VAL A 32 -0.59 -1.77 -39.96
CA VAL A 32 -0.48 -3.07 -39.28
C VAL A 32 -0.28 -2.88 -37.78
N ALA A 33 -0.81 -3.81 -36.99
CA ALA A 33 -0.67 -3.77 -35.53
C ALA A 33 0.69 -4.32 -35.07
N THR A 34 1.26 -5.28 -35.82
CA THR A 34 2.54 -5.90 -35.51
C THR A 34 3.28 -6.31 -36.78
N GLN A 35 4.60 -6.53 -36.68
CA GLN A 35 5.41 -7.13 -37.75
C GLN A 35 5.84 -8.56 -37.42
N THR A 36 5.47 -9.07 -36.24
CA THR A 36 5.74 -10.44 -35.83
C THR A 36 4.54 -11.32 -36.12
N PRO A 37 4.74 -12.60 -36.50
CA PRO A 37 3.64 -13.53 -36.62
C PRO A 37 2.94 -13.71 -35.27
N ASP A 38 1.64 -13.99 -35.32
CA ASP A 38 0.89 -14.42 -34.15
C ASP A 38 1.35 -15.84 -33.77
N ALA A 39 1.71 -16.03 -32.51
CA ALA A 39 2.12 -17.30 -31.95
C ALA A 39 1.34 -17.57 -30.65
N GLU A 40 1.16 -18.85 -30.32
CA GLU A 40 0.54 -19.28 -29.06
C GLU A 40 1.52 -19.19 -27.86
N ASP A 41 2.73 -18.70 -28.09
CA ASP A 41 3.78 -18.46 -27.09
C ASP A 41 3.84 -16.96 -26.75
N VAL A 42 3.36 -16.62 -25.55
CA VAL A 42 3.26 -15.23 -25.08
C VAL A 42 4.57 -14.72 -24.49
N ASN A 43 5.33 -15.56 -23.77
CA ASN A 43 6.58 -15.18 -23.09
C ASN A 43 7.85 -15.45 -23.93
N ARG A 44 7.70 -16.05 -25.12
CA ARG A 44 8.78 -16.34 -26.08
C ARG A 44 9.83 -17.29 -25.54
N ASP A 45 9.42 -18.28 -24.73
CA ASP A 45 10.33 -19.29 -24.20
C ASP A 45 10.41 -20.56 -25.07
N PHE A 46 9.77 -20.53 -26.25
CA PHE A 46 9.70 -21.61 -27.24
C PHE A 46 8.94 -22.86 -26.76
N ASN A 47 8.25 -22.80 -25.62
CA ASN A 47 7.38 -23.86 -25.14
C ASN A 47 5.93 -23.37 -25.10
N LEU A 48 5.01 -24.34 -25.21
CA LEU A 48 3.59 -24.08 -25.02
C LEU A 48 3.21 -24.44 -23.58
N ASP A 49 2.96 -23.43 -22.77
CA ASP A 49 2.46 -23.60 -21.41
C ASP A 49 0.96 -23.97 -21.45
N GLN A 50 0.65 -25.27 -21.37
CA GLN A 50 -0.74 -25.78 -21.36
C GLN A 50 -1.33 -25.93 -19.95
N ASN A 51 -0.51 -25.77 -18.92
CA ASN A 51 -0.96 -25.95 -17.55
C ASN A 51 -1.67 -24.70 -17.03
N GLU A 52 -2.91 -24.85 -16.60
CA GLU A 52 -3.72 -23.77 -16.05
C GLU A 52 -3.68 -23.83 -14.52
N SER A 53 -2.70 -23.14 -13.93
CA SER A 53 -2.65 -22.90 -12.48
C SER A 53 -2.83 -21.41 -12.23
N TYR A 54 -4.00 -21.03 -11.72
CA TYR A 54 -4.37 -19.62 -11.60
C TYR A 54 -5.17 -19.33 -10.34
N ASN A 55 -5.05 -18.08 -9.90
CA ASN A 55 -5.94 -17.48 -8.90
C ASN A 55 -6.86 -16.49 -9.62
N GLN A 56 -8.15 -16.53 -9.30
CA GLN A 56 -9.15 -15.66 -9.90
C GLN A 56 -9.50 -14.50 -8.97
N TYR A 57 -9.79 -13.34 -9.56
CA TYR A 57 -10.29 -12.17 -8.85
C TYR A 57 -11.50 -11.64 -9.62
N THR A 58 -12.69 -11.71 -9.01
CA THR A 58 -13.92 -11.24 -9.64
C THR A 58 -14.20 -9.80 -9.25
N VAL A 59 -14.26 -8.92 -10.25
CA VAL A 59 -14.68 -7.53 -10.08
C VAL A 59 -16.05 -7.34 -10.72
N LYS A 60 -17.03 -6.90 -9.93
CA LYS A 60 -18.38 -6.62 -10.44
C LYS A 60 -18.45 -5.21 -11.00
N LEU A 61 -19.00 -5.04 -12.18
CA LEU A 61 -19.09 -3.73 -12.85
C LEU A 61 -20.53 -3.22 -12.98
N ASP A 62 -21.48 -3.90 -12.34
CA ASP A 62 -22.86 -3.43 -12.28
C ASP A 62 -22.96 -2.16 -11.41
N ARG A 63 -23.94 -1.30 -11.72
CA ARG A 63 -24.08 0.00 -11.05
C ARG A 63 -24.29 -0.11 -9.54
N ALA A 64 -24.89 -1.20 -9.05
CA ALA A 64 -25.15 -1.40 -7.64
C ALA A 64 -23.86 -1.80 -6.87
N SER A 65 -22.91 -2.44 -7.54
CA SER A 65 -21.60 -2.82 -6.98
C SER A 65 -20.53 -1.72 -7.07
N LEU A 66 -20.78 -0.61 -7.76
CA LEU A 66 -19.86 0.53 -7.88
C LEU A 66 -19.98 1.52 -6.71
N VAL A 67 -19.80 1.01 -5.49
CA VAL A 67 -19.93 1.75 -4.23
C VAL A 67 -18.58 1.77 -3.49
N LEU A 68 -18.19 2.95 -2.97
CA LEU A 68 -16.97 3.12 -2.20
C LEU A 68 -16.91 2.16 -1.01
N GLY A 69 -15.78 1.47 -0.84
CA GLY A 69 -15.56 0.50 0.25
C GLY A 69 -16.11 -0.91 -0.03
N GLN A 70 -16.77 -1.13 -1.16
CA GLN A 70 -17.18 -2.45 -1.64
C GLN A 70 -16.41 -2.80 -2.91
N ASN A 71 -16.38 -4.10 -3.27
CA ASN A 71 -15.87 -4.56 -4.57
C ASN A 71 -14.44 -4.04 -4.88
N ASN A 72 -13.61 -3.92 -3.85
CA ASN A 72 -12.23 -3.42 -3.93
C ASN A 72 -12.09 -1.95 -4.40
N ILE A 73 -13.14 -1.14 -4.31
CA ILE A 73 -13.10 0.29 -4.63
C ILE A 73 -12.60 1.07 -3.40
N VAL A 74 -11.44 1.69 -3.53
CA VAL A 74 -10.80 2.46 -2.45
C VAL A 74 -11.01 3.96 -2.59
N ASP A 75 -11.31 4.46 -3.79
CA ASP A 75 -11.61 5.87 -4.02
C ASP A 75 -12.53 6.05 -5.24
N VAL A 76 -13.33 7.12 -5.20
CA VAL A 76 -14.19 7.55 -6.31
C VAL A 76 -14.08 9.05 -6.48
N LYS A 77 -13.64 9.48 -7.67
CA LYS A 77 -13.43 10.88 -8.00
C LYS A 77 -14.33 11.31 -9.15
N GLU A 78 -15.11 12.37 -8.93
CA GLU A 78 -15.92 12.98 -9.99
C GLU A 78 -15.22 14.23 -10.54
N VAL A 79 -15.03 14.27 -11.86
CA VAL A 79 -14.36 15.37 -12.54
C VAL A 79 -15.27 15.94 -13.63
N SER A 80 -15.61 17.21 -13.48
CA SER A 80 -16.30 17.97 -14.53
C SER A 80 -15.31 18.35 -15.61
N THR A 81 -15.57 17.93 -16.84
CA THR A 81 -14.73 18.24 -18.01
C THR A 81 -15.56 18.92 -19.09
N ARG A 82 -14.90 19.79 -19.86
CA ARG A 82 -15.45 20.31 -21.10
C ARG A 82 -14.95 19.44 -22.25
N PHE A 83 -15.86 18.84 -23.00
CA PHE A 83 -15.54 18.02 -24.16
C PHE A 83 -15.20 18.90 -25.37
N GLN A 84 -14.55 18.30 -26.37
CA GLN A 84 -14.16 18.99 -27.60
C GLN A 84 -15.35 19.53 -28.41
N ASP A 85 -16.53 18.93 -28.23
CA ASP A 85 -17.78 19.41 -28.83
C ASP A 85 -18.39 20.63 -28.10
N GLY A 86 -17.69 21.15 -27.09
CA GLY A 86 -18.07 22.33 -26.32
C GLY A 86 -19.03 22.04 -25.16
N ARG A 87 -19.57 20.83 -25.04
CA ARG A 87 -20.45 20.42 -23.92
C ARG A 87 -19.64 20.14 -22.67
N SER A 88 -20.26 20.33 -21.51
CA SER A 88 -19.68 19.93 -20.23
C SER A 88 -20.32 18.63 -19.76
N GLY A 89 -19.54 17.75 -19.14
CA GLY A 89 -20.05 16.55 -18.49
C GLY A 89 -19.18 16.13 -17.32
N THR A 90 -19.72 15.25 -16.50
CA THR A 90 -19.04 14.73 -15.31
C THR A 90 -18.60 13.29 -15.57
N ASN A 91 -17.30 13.04 -15.43
CA ASN A 91 -16.72 11.71 -15.50
C ASN A 91 -16.43 11.21 -14.09
N LYS A 92 -16.77 9.95 -13.79
CA LYS A 92 -16.38 9.30 -12.55
C LYS A 92 -15.17 8.39 -12.77
N TRP A 93 -14.16 8.56 -11.94
CA TRP A 93 -12.97 7.72 -11.87
C TRP A 93 -13.10 6.83 -10.64
N TYR A 94 -12.97 5.52 -10.85
CA TYR A 94 -13.00 4.52 -9.79
C TYR A 94 -11.60 3.95 -9.63
N LEU A 95 -11.05 4.02 -8.42
CA LEU A 95 -9.78 3.39 -8.09
C LEU A 95 -10.04 2.02 -7.46
N PHE A 96 -9.71 0.97 -8.20
CA PHE A 96 -9.77 -0.40 -7.72
C PHE A 96 -8.40 -0.81 -7.15
N ARG A 97 -8.39 -1.36 -5.94
CA ARG A 97 -7.20 -1.93 -5.30
C ARG A 97 -7.51 -3.35 -4.85
N ILE A 98 -7.10 -4.32 -5.65
CA ILE A 98 -7.38 -5.75 -5.43
C ILE A 98 -6.17 -6.39 -4.73
N PRO A 99 -6.32 -6.90 -3.49
CA PRO A 99 -5.23 -7.61 -2.83
C PRO A 99 -4.99 -8.96 -3.49
N VAL A 100 -3.78 -9.17 -4.04
CA VAL A 100 -3.42 -10.43 -4.72
C VAL A 100 -3.45 -11.66 -3.80
N SER A 101 -3.38 -11.48 -2.48
CA SER A 101 -3.53 -12.59 -1.53
C SER A 101 -4.98 -13.00 -1.29
N GLN A 102 -5.96 -12.20 -1.74
CA GLN A 102 -7.40 -12.43 -1.53
C GLN A 102 -8.06 -12.83 -2.84
N PHE A 103 -7.71 -14.02 -3.33
CA PHE A 103 -8.33 -14.62 -4.51
C PHE A 103 -9.69 -15.25 -4.20
N ASP A 104 -10.52 -15.40 -5.23
CA ASP A 104 -11.84 -16.01 -5.12
C ASP A 104 -11.73 -17.47 -4.66
N THR A 105 -12.48 -17.84 -3.63
CA THR A 105 -12.46 -19.20 -3.06
C THR A 105 -13.33 -20.20 -3.83
N THR A 106 -14.01 -19.74 -4.90
CA THR A 106 -14.92 -20.56 -5.71
C THR A 106 -14.37 -20.89 -7.09
N ALA A 107 -13.20 -20.39 -7.48
CA ALA A 107 -12.61 -20.60 -8.80
C ALA A 107 -11.08 -20.67 -8.75
N GLY A 108 -10.46 -21.28 -9.77
CA GLY A 108 -9.01 -21.48 -9.82
C GLY A 108 -8.46 -22.45 -8.77
N GLU A 109 -7.14 -22.42 -8.60
CA GLU A 109 -6.38 -23.28 -7.68
C GLU A 109 -6.50 -22.82 -6.22
N ARG A 110 -6.74 -21.52 -6.00
CA ARG A 110 -6.98 -20.92 -4.68
C ARG A 110 -5.80 -21.13 -3.73
N SER A 111 -4.59 -21.06 -4.27
CA SER A 111 -3.37 -21.33 -3.52
C SER A 111 -2.45 -20.11 -3.54
N THR A 112 -1.87 -19.82 -2.39
CA THR A 112 -0.78 -18.85 -2.27
C THR A 112 0.46 -19.30 -3.06
N ASP A 113 0.62 -20.59 -3.34
CA ASP A 113 1.77 -21.10 -4.06
C ASP A 113 1.80 -20.63 -5.52
N VAL A 114 0.64 -20.41 -6.12
CA VAL A 114 0.51 -19.81 -7.47
C VAL A 114 1.14 -18.42 -7.49
N LEU A 115 1.05 -17.67 -6.39
CA LEU A 115 1.58 -16.31 -6.30
C LEU A 115 3.11 -16.25 -6.22
N ASN A 116 3.78 -17.38 -5.92
CA ASN A 116 5.23 -17.43 -5.85
C ASN A 116 5.89 -17.31 -7.24
N ASN A 117 5.19 -17.70 -8.31
CA ASN A 117 5.71 -17.69 -9.67
C ASN A 117 4.63 -17.33 -10.70
N VAL A 118 4.12 -16.09 -10.61
CA VAL A 118 3.15 -15.58 -11.58
C VAL A 118 3.88 -15.13 -12.84
N ARG A 119 3.52 -15.73 -13.99
CA ARG A 119 4.07 -15.38 -15.31
C ARG A 119 3.12 -14.57 -16.17
N PHE A 120 1.84 -14.87 -16.07
CA PHE A 120 0.81 -14.32 -16.95
C PHE A 120 -0.34 -13.74 -16.14
N MET A 121 -0.99 -12.73 -16.70
CA MET A 121 -2.24 -12.17 -16.20
C MET A 121 -3.24 -12.15 -17.35
N ARG A 122 -4.42 -12.73 -17.13
CA ARG A 122 -5.50 -12.79 -18.11
C ARG A 122 -6.73 -12.08 -17.54
N MET A 123 -7.30 -11.16 -18.31
CA MET A 123 -8.55 -10.48 -17.99
C MET A 123 -9.64 -10.97 -18.93
N VAL A 124 -10.78 -11.39 -18.36
CA VAL A 124 -11.95 -11.84 -19.11
C VAL A 124 -13.14 -10.98 -18.70
N LEU A 125 -13.86 -10.48 -19.71
CA LEU A 125 -15.04 -9.65 -19.54
C LEU A 125 -16.27 -10.48 -19.90
N THR A 126 -17.24 -10.58 -18.98
CA THR A 126 -18.45 -11.38 -19.16
C THR A 126 -19.64 -10.71 -18.46
N GLY A 127 -20.87 -11.08 -18.86
CA GLY A 127 -22.10 -10.59 -18.22
C GLY A 127 -22.52 -9.17 -18.63
N PHE A 128 -22.11 -8.70 -19.82
CA PHE A 128 -22.57 -7.42 -20.37
C PHE A 128 -23.70 -7.67 -21.38
N ASP A 129 -24.84 -7.01 -21.18
CA ASP A 129 -25.98 -7.06 -22.12
C ASP A 129 -25.78 -6.12 -23.32
N GLU A 130 -24.97 -5.07 -23.15
CA GLU A 130 -24.71 -4.04 -24.16
C GLU A 130 -23.21 -3.89 -24.45
N THR A 131 -22.89 -3.40 -25.66
CA THR A 131 -21.51 -3.07 -26.06
C THR A 131 -20.91 -2.07 -25.07
N THR A 132 -19.92 -2.51 -24.31
CA THR A 132 -19.31 -1.72 -23.23
C THR A 132 -17.83 -1.46 -23.53
N THR A 133 -17.36 -0.24 -23.22
CA THR A 133 -15.94 0.13 -23.30
C THR A 133 -15.40 0.42 -21.92
N LEU A 134 -14.40 -0.35 -21.48
CA LEU A 134 -13.64 -0.05 -20.26
C LEU A 134 -12.39 0.74 -20.61
N ARG A 135 -12.12 1.79 -19.85
CA ARG A 135 -10.92 2.62 -19.99
C ARG A 135 -10.16 2.61 -18.67
N PHE A 136 -8.94 2.10 -18.71
CA PHE A 136 -8.03 2.11 -17.57
C PHE A 136 -7.15 3.35 -17.68
N GLY A 137 -7.22 4.23 -16.67
CA GLY A 137 -6.29 5.37 -16.58
C GLY A 137 -4.87 4.86 -16.36
N SER A 138 -4.72 3.94 -15.42
CA SER A 138 -3.57 3.05 -15.29
C SER A 138 -4.04 1.65 -14.88
N LEU A 139 -3.20 0.66 -15.11
CA LEU A 139 -3.41 -0.72 -14.65
C LEU A 139 -2.05 -1.27 -14.24
N ASP A 140 -1.84 -1.35 -12.92
CA ASP A 140 -0.53 -1.57 -12.35
C ASP A 140 -0.55 -2.73 -11.35
N LEU A 141 0.51 -3.55 -11.39
CA LEU A 141 0.81 -4.51 -10.32
C LEU A 141 1.73 -3.81 -9.32
N VAL A 142 1.12 -3.30 -8.25
CA VAL A 142 1.85 -2.56 -7.22
C VAL A 142 2.41 -3.53 -6.18
N ARG A 143 3.73 -3.47 -5.99
CA ARG A 143 4.41 -4.18 -4.90
C ARG A 143 4.67 -3.20 -3.75
N SER A 144 4.34 -3.63 -2.53
CA SER A 144 4.83 -2.95 -1.33
C SER A 144 6.21 -3.49 -0.95
N ASP A 145 7.12 -2.58 -0.59
CA ASP A 145 8.37 -2.96 0.08
C ASP A 145 8.13 -3.49 1.50
N TRP A 146 6.98 -3.15 2.08
CA TRP A 146 6.58 -3.57 3.41
C TRP A 146 5.89 -4.92 3.38
N ARG A 147 6.35 -5.82 4.23
CA ARG A 147 5.81 -7.18 4.38
C ARG A 147 5.04 -7.30 5.69
N ARG A 148 3.93 -8.04 5.66
CA ARG A 148 3.17 -8.39 6.88
C ARG A 148 4.06 -9.22 7.79
N TYR A 149 4.11 -8.87 9.07
CA TYR A 149 4.72 -9.71 10.08
C TYR A 149 3.69 -10.74 10.56
N THR A 150 3.97 -12.03 10.36
CA THR A 150 3.00 -13.13 10.55
C THR A 150 3.16 -13.88 11.86
N LYS A 151 4.03 -13.41 12.76
CA LYS A 151 4.29 -14.02 14.07
C LYS A 151 3.79 -13.11 15.20
N PRO A 152 3.54 -13.65 16.41
CA PRO A 152 3.16 -12.83 17.56
C PRO A 152 4.25 -11.79 17.89
N LEU A 153 3.80 -10.59 18.23
CA LEU A 153 4.62 -9.46 18.68
C LEU A 153 4.28 -9.16 20.15
N ALA A 154 5.25 -8.68 20.93
CA ALA A 154 5.03 -8.37 22.34
C ALA A 154 3.95 -7.31 22.55
N VAL A 155 2.98 -7.64 23.40
CA VAL A 155 2.04 -6.68 23.99
C VAL A 155 2.41 -6.43 25.46
N ASP A 156 3.00 -7.44 26.11
CA ASP A 156 3.51 -7.38 27.48
C ASP A 156 4.82 -8.19 27.60
N ALA A 157 5.41 -8.21 28.80
CA ALA A 157 6.65 -8.94 29.08
C ALA A 157 6.49 -10.47 29.08
N THR A 158 5.27 -10.99 29.06
CA THR A 158 4.95 -12.43 29.10
C THR A 158 4.64 -13.02 27.73
N THR A 159 4.53 -12.16 26.71
CA THR A 159 4.18 -12.57 25.35
C THR A 159 5.31 -13.40 24.75
N ASN A 160 5.01 -14.62 24.31
CA ASN A 160 5.97 -15.47 23.61
C ASN A 160 6.08 -15.05 22.13
N GLU A 161 7.02 -14.16 21.85
CA GLU A 161 7.23 -13.58 20.53
C GLU A 161 7.82 -14.60 19.54
N GLY A 162 7.48 -14.45 18.26
CA GLY A 162 8.16 -15.18 17.19
C GLY A 162 7.78 -16.67 17.04
N PHE A 163 6.98 -17.22 17.95
CA PHE A 163 6.53 -18.61 17.94
C PHE A 163 5.09 -18.74 17.44
N GLY A 164 4.85 -19.59 16.44
CA GLY A 164 3.55 -19.77 15.82
C GLY A 164 3.25 -18.77 14.69
N THR A 165 1.99 -18.75 14.25
CA THR A 165 1.50 -17.87 13.18
C THR A 165 0.23 -17.18 13.63
N VAL A 166 0.15 -15.87 13.41
CA VAL A 166 -1.06 -15.08 13.67
C VAL A 166 -1.83 -14.86 12.37
N ASN A 167 -3.15 -14.86 12.44
CA ASN A 167 -3.98 -14.42 11.32
C ASN A 167 -3.74 -12.91 11.09
N THR A 168 -3.40 -12.54 9.86
CA THR A 168 -3.13 -11.15 9.43
C THR A 168 -4.13 -10.63 8.41
N ASP A 169 -5.28 -11.30 8.23
CA ASP A 169 -6.34 -10.91 7.29
C ASP A 169 -7.02 -9.61 7.72
N ASN A 170 -6.98 -9.32 9.02
CA ASN A 170 -7.48 -8.09 9.61
C ASN A 170 -6.54 -6.88 9.45
N LEU A 171 -5.37 -7.07 8.83
CA LEU A 171 -4.38 -6.05 8.52
C LEU A 171 -4.33 -5.81 7.01
N GLU A 172 -4.73 -4.61 6.58
CA GLU A 172 -4.55 -4.12 5.22
C GLU A 172 -3.32 -3.19 5.16
N ILE A 173 -2.52 -3.34 4.11
CA ILE A 173 -1.32 -2.51 3.85
C ILE A 173 -1.50 -1.87 2.48
N GLY A 174 -1.16 -0.59 2.38
CA GLY A 174 -1.07 0.09 1.09
C GLY A 174 -0.20 1.33 1.18
N SER A 175 -0.37 2.20 0.20
CA SER A 175 0.17 3.56 0.23
C SER A 175 -0.98 4.55 0.07
N VAL A 176 -0.79 5.73 0.68
CA VAL A 176 -1.56 6.95 0.42
C VAL A 176 -0.61 8.01 -0.09
N ASN A 177 -1.06 8.82 -1.04
CA ASN A 177 -0.21 9.84 -1.66
C ASN A 177 -0.98 11.12 -1.97
N LEU A 178 -0.24 12.20 -2.21
CA LEU A 178 -0.79 13.54 -2.41
C LEU A 178 -1.62 13.67 -3.69
N GLU A 179 -1.18 13.05 -4.79
CA GLU A 179 -1.84 13.19 -6.10
C GLU A 179 -3.17 12.43 -6.17
N GLU A 180 -3.23 11.23 -5.56
CA GLU A 180 -4.41 10.37 -5.57
C GLU A 180 -5.34 10.66 -4.38
N ASN A 181 -4.81 10.87 -3.19
CA ASN A 181 -5.60 10.95 -1.95
C ASN A 181 -5.72 12.37 -1.37
N GLY A 182 -5.27 13.40 -2.10
CA GLY A 182 -5.37 14.80 -1.67
C GLY A 182 -6.80 15.34 -1.53
N GLN A 183 -7.80 14.65 -2.09
CA GLN A 183 -9.22 14.98 -1.93
C GLN A 183 -9.97 14.02 -0.99
N GLY A 184 -9.24 13.15 -0.28
CA GLY A 184 -9.80 12.21 0.69
C GLY A 184 -10.50 12.88 1.87
N THR A 185 -11.13 12.08 2.72
CA THR A 185 -11.80 12.54 3.94
C THR A 185 -11.31 11.70 5.13
N PRO A 186 -10.30 12.17 5.90
CA PRO A 186 -9.57 13.43 5.74
C PRO A 186 -8.59 13.38 4.55
N PRO A 187 -8.20 14.53 3.97
CA PRO A 187 -7.32 14.57 2.82
C PRO A 187 -5.89 14.23 3.23
N TYR A 188 -5.15 13.62 2.32
CA TYR A 188 -3.72 13.49 2.47
C TYR A 188 -3.04 14.84 2.16
N VAL A 189 -2.30 15.38 3.13
CA VAL A 189 -1.58 16.65 3.01
C VAL A 189 -0.13 16.44 3.42
N LEU A 190 0.77 17.25 2.88
CA LEU A 190 2.19 17.20 3.22
C LEU A 190 2.39 17.40 4.74
N PRO A 191 3.24 16.60 5.40
CA PRO A 191 3.62 16.85 6.78
C PRO A 191 4.21 18.27 6.96
N PRO A 192 3.94 18.93 8.09
CA PRO A 192 4.49 20.26 8.36
C PRO A 192 6.02 20.28 8.23
N GLY A 193 6.55 21.22 7.45
CA GLY A 193 7.99 21.39 7.24
C GLY A 193 8.60 20.49 6.16
N ILE A 194 7.80 19.66 5.48
CA ILE A 194 8.24 18.87 4.32
C ILE A 194 7.75 19.50 3.03
N ASP A 195 8.69 19.81 2.15
CA ASP A 195 8.42 20.26 0.79
C ASP A 195 8.60 19.12 -0.21
N ARG A 196 7.85 19.18 -1.32
CA ARG A 196 8.01 18.21 -2.41
C ARG A 196 9.35 18.39 -3.09
N GLU A 197 10.01 17.28 -3.36
CA GLU A 197 11.22 17.28 -4.18
C GLU A 197 10.89 17.75 -5.59
N VAL A 198 11.73 18.65 -6.11
CA VAL A 198 11.57 19.25 -7.43
C VAL A 198 12.71 18.76 -8.31
N LEU A 199 12.37 17.92 -9.29
CA LEU A 199 13.30 17.52 -10.34
C LEU A 199 13.18 18.49 -11.51
N SER A 200 14.27 19.16 -11.85
CA SER A 200 14.36 19.99 -13.06
C SER A 200 15.06 19.20 -14.15
N GLY A 201 14.30 18.82 -15.18
CA GLY A 201 14.82 18.12 -16.37
C GLY A 201 14.59 18.93 -17.65
N THR A 202 15.00 18.38 -18.79
CA THR A 202 14.84 19.03 -20.11
C THR A 202 13.38 19.30 -20.47
N ALA A 203 12.44 18.51 -19.94
CA ALA A 203 10.99 18.69 -20.11
C ALA A 203 10.38 19.73 -19.14
N GLY A 204 11.20 20.42 -18.34
CA GLY A 204 10.77 21.38 -17.34
C GLY A 204 10.84 20.85 -15.91
N THR A 205 10.24 21.62 -15.01
CA THR A 205 10.23 21.35 -13.56
C THR A 205 9.08 20.41 -13.21
N GLN A 206 9.42 19.25 -12.64
CA GLN A 206 8.46 18.26 -12.16
C GLN A 206 8.56 18.11 -10.65
N ARG A 207 7.40 18.11 -9.96
CA ARG A 207 7.34 17.85 -8.52
C ARG A 207 7.12 16.36 -8.29
N GLN A 208 8.00 15.73 -7.53
CA GLN A 208 7.86 14.33 -7.18
C GLN A 208 6.60 14.11 -6.35
N ASN A 209 6.01 12.92 -6.48
CA ASN A 209 4.89 12.52 -5.65
C ASN A 209 5.40 12.25 -4.22
N GLU A 210 4.58 12.58 -3.24
CA GLU A 210 4.86 12.34 -1.82
C GLU A 210 3.79 11.40 -1.29
N GLY A 211 4.21 10.41 -0.48
CA GLY A 211 3.32 9.37 -0.01
C GLY A 211 3.81 8.71 1.26
N SER A 212 2.85 8.16 2.00
CA SER A 212 3.04 7.52 3.29
C SER A 212 2.53 6.08 3.26
N LEU A 213 3.06 5.28 4.18
CA LEU A 213 2.57 3.93 4.44
C LEU A 213 1.14 3.99 5.00
N TYR A 214 0.23 3.25 4.37
CA TYR A 214 -1.12 3.05 4.86
C TYR A 214 -1.22 1.71 5.57
N MET A 215 -1.69 1.73 6.80
CA MET A 215 -2.02 0.54 7.58
C MET A 215 -3.41 0.68 8.14
N LYS A 216 -4.26 -0.32 7.89
CA LYS A 216 -5.60 -0.41 8.46
C LYS A 216 -5.73 -1.73 9.18
N VAL A 217 -6.08 -1.65 10.45
CA VAL A 217 -6.27 -2.82 11.32
C VAL A 217 -7.69 -2.83 11.84
N THR A 218 -8.34 -3.99 11.75
CA THR A 218 -9.68 -4.20 12.31
C THR A 218 -9.66 -5.27 13.39
N GLY A 219 -10.51 -5.14 14.41
CA GLY A 219 -10.61 -6.16 15.48
C GLY A 219 -9.34 -6.36 16.30
N LEU A 220 -8.52 -5.31 16.47
CA LEU A 220 -7.32 -5.38 17.33
C LEU A 220 -7.76 -5.43 18.80
N SER A 221 -7.37 -6.50 19.49
CA SER A 221 -7.60 -6.67 20.93
C SER A 221 -6.25 -6.56 21.68
N ASN A 222 -6.01 -7.36 22.71
CA ASN A 222 -4.71 -7.47 23.40
C ASN A 222 -3.65 -8.17 22.50
N ASP A 223 -3.43 -7.61 21.31
CA ASP A 223 -2.62 -8.18 20.24
C ASP A 223 -1.96 -7.02 19.46
N ALA A 224 -0.83 -7.30 18.82
CA ALA A 224 -0.08 -6.34 18.03
C ALA A 224 0.03 -6.80 16.57
N ARG A 225 -0.08 -5.84 15.64
CA ARG A 225 0.09 -6.07 14.21
C ARG A 225 1.18 -5.15 13.70
N GLY A 226 2.08 -5.73 12.90
CA GLY A 226 3.25 -5.01 12.41
C GLY A 226 3.55 -5.34 10.96
N VAL A 227 4.26 -4.43 10.33
CA VAL A 227 4.88 -4.64 9.03
C VAL A 227 6.37 -4.42 9.16
N PHE A 228 7.15 -5.07 8.32
CA PHE A 228 8.60 -4.94 8.34
C PHE A 228 9.14 -4.73 6.93
N LYS A 229 10.27 -4.03 6.88
CA LYS A 229 11.10 -3.84 5.70
C LYS A 229 12.54 -4.09 6.11
N ASN A 230 13.25 -4.88 5.32
CA ASN A 230 14.69 -5.07 5.52
C ASN A 230 15.40 -3.85 4.94
N THR A 231 16.23 -3.20 5.76
CA THR A 231 17.05 -2.05 5.36
C THR A 231 18.40 -2.14 6.05
N THR A 232 19.41 -1.51 5.46
CA THR A 232 20.73 -1.33 6.05
C THR A 232 20.87 0.14 6.41
N LEU A 233 20.78 0.47 7.70
CA LEU A 233 20.76 1.86 8.16
C LEU A 233 21.71 2.04 9.33
N ASP A 234 22.78 2.81 9.10
CA ASP A 234 23.72 3.18 10.16
C ASP A 234 23.27 4.45 10.87
N LEU A 235 22.57 4.29 11.99
CA LEU A 235 22.03 5.38 12.79
C LEU A 235 23.08 6.06 13.69
N ARG A 236 24.30 5.54 13.80
CA ARG A 236 25.32 6.04 14.74
C ARG A 236 25.79 7.47 14.45
N ARG A 237 25.60 7.94 13.23
CA ARG A 237 25.98 9.30 12.79
C ARG A 237 24.90 10.34 13.08
N TYR A 238 23.73 9.90 13.51
CA TYR A 238 22.58 10.76 13.77
C TYR A 238 22.33 10.84 15.28
N GLU A 239 21.84 11.99 15.73
CA GLU A 239 21.48 12.20 17.13
C GLU A 239 20.01 11.85 17.40
N LYS A 240 19.14 12.12 16.42
CA LYS A 240 17.69 12.00 16.54
C LYS A 240 17.09 11.25 15.35
N LEU A 241 16.07 10.45 15.64
CA LEU A 241 15.19 9.85 14.67
C LEU A 241 13.81 10.51 14.79
N GLU A 242 13.32 11.08 13.69
CA GLU A 242 12.02 11.75 13.64
C GLU A 242 11.12 11.11 12.58
N MET A 243 9.84 10.94 12.91
CA MET A 243 8.85 10.36 12.01
C MET A 243 7.47 10.93 12.30
N PHE A 244 6.76 11.28 11.22
CA PHE A 244 5.36 11.70 11.30
C PHE A 244 4.44 10.49 11.33
N VAL A 245 3.46 10.51 12.24
CA VAL A 245 2.44 9.46 12.37
C VAL A 245 1.07 10.10 12.40
N HIS A 246 0.15 9.51 11.65
CA HIS A 246 -1.25 9.91 11.57
C HIS A 246 -2.13 8.73 11.95
N ALA A 247 -3.21 8.99 12.68
CA ALA A 247 -4.13 7.95 13.15
C ALA A 247 -5.59 8.39 12.96
N GLN A 248 -6.43 7.44 12.55
CA GLN A 248 -7.88 7.64 12.41
C GLN A 248 -8.61 6.53 13.17
N ASP A 249 -9.72 6.89 13.82
CA ASP A 249 -10.62 5.91 14.43
C ASP A 249 -11.70 5.51 13.43
N LEU A 250 -11.71 4.23 13.06
CA LEU A 250 -12.70 3.66 12.14
C LEU A 250 -14.11 3.57 12.75
N LYS A 251 -14.23 3.55 14.09
CA LYS A 251 -15.51 3.48 14.80
C LYS A 251 -16.12 4.86 15.02
N ASN A 252 -15.28 5.84 15.35
CA ASN A 252 -15.68 7.23 15.48
C ASN A 252 -14.80 8.14 14.61
N LEU A 253 -15.24 8.33 13.37
CA LEU A 253 -14.54 9.15 12.37
C LEU A 253 -14.33 10.61 12.79
N THR A 254 -15.06 11.10 13.81
CA THR A 254 -14.94 12.49 14.29
C THR A 254 -14.05 12.63 15.52
N SER A 255 -13.51 11.52 16.04
CA SER A 255 -12.68 11.51 17.25
C SER A 255 -11.39 12.32 17.05
N THR A 256 -11.08 13.16 18.04
CA THR A 256 -9.80 13.88 18.16
C THR A 256 -9.07 13.54 19.46
N ALA A 257 -9.57 12.53 20.18
CA ALA A 257 -9.05 12.13 21.48
C ALA A 257 -7.69 11.43 21.33
N LEU A 258 -6.84 11.62 22.35
CA LEU A 258 -5.70 10.75 22.60
C LEU A 258 -6.22 9.43 23.17
N ASP A 259 -5.93 8.32 22.51
CA ASP A 259 -6.26 6.98 23.00
C ASP A 259 -5.03 6.35 23.66
N ASP A 260 -5.14 6.10 24.96
CA ASP A 260 -4.10 5.46 25.76
C ASP A 260 -4.00 3.95 25.51
N LYS A 261 -4.98 3.35 24.84
CA LYS A 261 -5.01 1.91 24.53
C LYS A 261 -4.41 1.58 23.18
N THR A 262 -4.58 2.46 22.20
CA THR A 262 -4.00 2.27 20.87
C THR A 262 -2.58 2.82 20.83
N LYS A 263 -1.60 1.91 20.71
CA LYS A 263 -0.18 2.26 20.62
C LYS A 263 0.34 2.09 19.20
N PHE A 264 1.06 3.10 18.72
CA PHE A 264 2.01 2.96 17.63
C PHE A 264 3.33 2.45 18.19
N PHE A 265 3.99 1.56 17.46
CA PHE A 265 5.35 1.15 17.80
C PHE A 265 6.22 1.04 16.56
N ILE A 266 7.51 1.27 16.73
CA ILE A 266 8.54 1.03 15.73
C ILE A 266 9.67 0.22 16.35
N ARG A 267 10.05 -0.86 15.68
CA ARG A 267 11.18 -1.71 16.05
C ARG A 267 12.33 -1.52 15.07
N PHE A 268 13.54 -1.46 15.60
CA PHE A 268 14.76 -1.52 14.80
C PHE A 268 15.83 -2.31 15.55
N GLY A 269 16.57 -3.13 14.81
CA GLY A 269 17.51 -4.09 15.37
C GLY A 269 17.94 -5.10 14.34
N SER A 270 18.69 -6.12 14.77
CA SER A 270 19.17 -7.19 13.88
C SER A 270 18.06 -8.19 13.53
N ASP A 271 17.03 -8.29 14.36
CA ASP A 271 15.87 -9.14 14.13
C ASP A 271 14.59 -8.52 14.72
N ALA A 272 13.45 -9.18 14.52
CA ALA A 272 12.15 -8.71 14.97
C ALA A 272 11.72 -9.26 16.34
N THR A 273 12.45 -10.23 16.91
CA THR A 273 11.97 -11.08 18.02
C THR A 273 12.86 -11.07 19.25
N ASP A 274 14.17 -11.05 19.07
CA ASP A 274 15.15 -11.33 20.12
C ASP A 274 16.10 -10.17 20.34
N ASN A 275 16.45 -9.42 19.31
CA ASN A 275 17.43 -8.34 19.34
C ASN A 275 16.88 -7.09 18.65
N TYR A 276 16.08 -6.33 19.41
CA TYR A 276 15.49 -5.08 18.94
C TYR A 276 15.45 -4.01 20.02
N TYR A 277 15.50 -2.78 19.56
CA TYR A 277 14.99 -1.63 20.27
C TYR A 277 13.58 -1.34 19.77
N GLU A 278 12.71 -0.88 20.66
CA GLU A 278 11.34 -0.52 20.32
C GLU A 278 10.98 0.82 20.94
N TYR A 279 10.37 1.66 20.14
CA TYR A 279 9.71 2.88 20.60
C TYR A 279 8.21 2.66 20.50
N GLU A 280 7.48 3.01 21.55
CA GLU A 280 6.03 2.87 21.68
C GLU A 280 5.44 4.23 22.05
N ALA A 281 4.40 4.68 21.35
CA ALA A 281 3.70 5.93 21.61
C ALA A 281 2.19 5.76 21.48
N SER A 282 1.43 6.46 22.33
CA SER A 282 -0.04 6.52 22.25
C SER A 282 -0.45 7.44 21.09
N LEU A 283 -1.54 7.10 20.43
CA LEU A 283 -1.99 7.83 19.24
C LEU A 283 -3.15 8.77 19.55
N LYS A 284 -3.03 10.00 19.06
CA LYS A 284 -4.11 10.97 18.97
C LYS A 284 -4.81 10.81 17.63
N TYR A 285 -6.12 10.62 17.68
CA TYR A 285 -6.92 10.50 16.47
C TYR A 285 -7.10 11.86 15.79
N THR A 286 -7.22 11.82 14.47
CA THR A 286 -7.59 12.96 13.64
C THR A 286 -9.02 12.77 13.13
N SER A 287 -9.81 13.84 13.21
CA SER A 287 -11.17 13.85 12.71
C SER A 287 -11.21 13.81 11.17
N SER A 288 -12.21 13.16 10.61
CA SER A 288 -12.46 13.12 9.17
C SER A 288 -12.71 14.50 8.56
N ASN A 289 -13.07 15.49 9.39
CA ASN A 289 -13.29 16.88 8.99
C ASN A 289 -12.02 17.74 9.03
N SER A 290 -10.91 17.21 9.58
CA SER A 290 -9.63 17.91 9.63
C SER A 290 -9.10 18.16 8.22
N ARG A 291 -8.50 19.33 8.00
CA ARG A 291 -8.00 19.74 6.67
C ARG A 291 -6.63 20.37 6.73
N THR A 292 -6.20 20.86 7.90
CA THR A 292 -4.92 21.55 8.02
C THR A 292 -3.78 20.57 8.31
N PRO A 293 -2.54 20.84 7.84
CA PRO A 293 -1.40 19.95 8.08
C PRO A 293 -1.14 19.61 9.55
N TYR A 294 -1.37 20.55 10.48
CA TYR A 294 -1.17 20.32 11.91
C TYR A 294 -2.29 19.49 12.56
N GLU A 295 -3.48 19.44 11.96
CA GLU A 295 -4.55 18.54 12.41
C GLU A 295 -4.36 17.13 11.85
N ILE A 296 -3.90 17.01 10.60
CA ILE A 296 -3.60 15.73 9.96
C ILE A 296 -2.35 15.10 10.59
N TRP A 297 -1.31 15.89 10.85
CA TRP A 297 -0.06 15.44 11.47
C TRP A 297 0.10 16.11 12.84
N PRO A 298 -0.65 15.65 13.85
CA PRO A 298 -0.59 16.24 15.19
C PRO A 298 0.80 16.03 15.79
N SER A 299 1.32 17.07 16.45
CA SER A 299 2.64 17.03 17.09
C SER A 299 2.72 15.99 18.20
N GLU A 300 1.60 15.61 18.82
CA GLU A 300 1.54 14.54 19.81
C GLU A 300 1.94 13.18 19.23
N ASN A 301 1.60 12.93 17.96
CA ASN A 301 1.95 11.69 17.24
C ASN A 301 3.34 11.74 16.60
N MET A 302 4.04 12.89 16.64
CA MET A 302 5.39 12.97 16.11
C MET A 302 6.33 12.11 16.97
N VAL A 303 6.95 11.14 16.31
CA VAL A 303 8.05 10.38 16.87
C VAL A 303 9.27 11.29 16.84
N SER A 304 9.85 11.55 18.00
CA SER A 304 11.15 12.21 18.14
C SER A 304 11.92 11.44 19.18
N LEU A 305 12.86 10.61 18.70
CA LEU A 305 13.62 9.67 19.50
C LEU A 305 15.09 10.05 19.49
N GLU A 306 15.62 10.36 20.66
CA GLU A 306 17.07 10.56 20.84
C GLU A 306 17.76 9.21 20.82
N LEU A 307 18.66 9.01 19.85
CA LEU A 307 19.29 7.71 19.61
C LEU A 307 20.23 7.30 20.76
N MET A 308 20.71 8.27 21.54
CA MET A 308 21.48 8.01 22.76
C MET A 308 20.65 7.32 23.84
N GLU A 309 19.34 7.55 23.91
CA GLU A 309 18.48 6.89 24.92
C GLU A 309 18.38 5.38 24.70
N LEU A 310 18.56 4.92 23.46
CA LEU A 310 18.59 3.50 23.12
C LEU A 310 19.82 2.80 23.68
N THR A 311 20.98 3.44 23.60
CA THR A 311 22.21 2.88 24.20
C THR A 311 22.15 3.00 25.72
N ALA A 312 21.56 4.09 26.24
CA ALA A 312 21.39 4.32 27.66
C ALA A 312 20.46 3.27 28.31
N ILE A 313 19.28 2.97 27.73
CA ILE A 313 18.38 1.94 28.28
C ILE A 313 19.03 0.56 28.33
N LYS A 314 19.81 0.20 27.30
CA LYS A 314 20.58 -1.05 27.29
C LYS A 314 21.60 -1.10 28.44
N GLY A 315 22.33 0.00 28.65
CA GLY A 315 23.28 0.11 29.77
C GLY A 315 22.60 0.08 31.14
N ARG A 316 21.41 0.71 31.28
CA ARG A 316 20.61 0.70 32.52
C ARG A 316 20.07 -0.71 32.81
N ARG A 317 19.57 -1.43 31.81
CA ARG A 317 19.17 -2.84 31.93
C ARG A 317 20.31 -3.71 32.46
N ASP A 318 21.48 -3.61 31.83
CA ASP A 318 22.64 -4.44 32.18
C ASP A 318 23.12 -4.15 33.62
N ARG A 319 23.08 -2.87 34.04
CA ARG A 319 23.39 -2.47 35.43
C ARG A 319 22.39 -2.99 36.45
N ASN A 320 21.11 -3.06 36.07
CA ASN A 320 20.04 -3.57 36.92
C ASN A 320 19.99 -5.11 36.96
N GLY A 321 20.84 -5.80 36.20
CA GLY A 321 20.88 -7.27 36.15
C GLY A 321 19.63 -7.89 35.53
N ALA A 322 18.86 -7.12 34.75
CA ALA A 322 17.63 -7.62 34.13
C ALA A 322 17.96 -8.61 32.98
N PRO A 323 17.17 -9.68 32.81
CA PRO A 323 17.43 -10.69 31.78
C PRO A 323 17.39 -10.10 30.36
N ALA A 324 18.41 -10.41 29.56
CA ALA A 324 18.52 -9.87 28.20
C ALA A 324 17.47 -10.45 27.24
N ASP A 325 16.92 -11.63 27.51
CA ASP A 325 15.88 -12.30 26.73
C ASP A 325 14.48 -11.75 26.98
N THR A 326 14.32 -10.84 27.94
CA THR A 326 13.03 -10.21 28.25
C THR A 326 12.93 -8.81 27.65
N ARG A 327 11.72 -8.43 27.22
CA ARG A 327 11.42 -7.05 26.78
C ARG A 327 11.49 -6.14 28.00
N TYR A 328 12.54 -5.32 28.08
CA TYR A 328 12.82 -4.47 29.24
C TYR A 328 12.47 -3.00 28.98
N THR A 329 11.87 -2.35 29.98
CA THR A 329 11.72 -0.90 30.08
C THR A 329 11.96 -0.45 31.52
N ASP A 330 12.44 0.77 31.70
CA ASP A 330 12.69 1.35 33.02
C ASP A 330 11.82 2.58 33.33
N GLY A 331 10.94 2.97 32.41
CA GLY A 331 10.05 4.12 32.56
C GLY A 331 10.76 5.48 32.65
N ASN A 332 12.07 5.55 32.42
CA ASN A 332 12.86 6.79 32.52
C ASN A 332 12.79 7.65 31.25
N TYR A 333 12.14 7.16 30.20
CA TYR A 333 12.05 7.81 28.91
C TYR A 333 10.64 8.31 28.66
N GLY A 334 10.52 9.55 28.19
CA GLY A 334 9.26 10.14 27.74
C GLY A 334 8.30 10.46 28.88
N ASP A 335 7.02 10.17 28.64
CA ASP A 335 5.90 10.40 29.56
C ASP A 335 5.05 9.13 29.69
N ALA A 336 3.86 9.21 30.28
CA ALA A 336 2.95 8.06 30.38
C ALA A 336 2.54 7.49 29.01
N ASN A 337 2.67 8.28 27.94
CA ASN A 337 2.22 7.94 26.59
C ASN A 337 3.34 7.45 25.68
N LYS A 338 4.62 7.69 26.02
CA LYS A 338 5.81 7.35 25.22
C LYS A 338 6.77 6.49 26.03
N LYS A 339 7.14 5.33 25.49
CA LYS A 339 8.05 4.38 26.14
C LYS A 339 9.08 3.84 25.15
N ILE A 340 10.25 3.48 25.67
CA ILE A 340 11.23 2.68 24.92
C ILE A 340 11.43 1.34 25.62
N TYR A 341 11.70 0.33 24.80
CA TYR A 341 12.00 -1.02 25.23
C TYR A 341 13.27 -1.52 24.54
N VAL A 342 13.95 -2.44 25.22
CA VAL A 342 15.10 -3.16 24.66
C VAL A 342 14.98 -4.65 24.98
N LYS A 343 15.20 -5.48 23.98
CA LYS A 343 15.31 -6.94 24.11
C LYS A 343 16.57 -7.41 23.39
N GLY A 344 17.33 -8.30 24.02
CA GLY A 344 18.58 -8.88 23.53
C GLY A 344 19.73 -7.90 23.47
N ARG A 345 20.58 -8.04 22.45
CA ARG A 345 21.75 -7.19 22.21
C ARG A 345 21.69 -6.52 20.84
N PRO A 346 20.66 -5.67 20.58
CA PRO A 346 20.52 -4.97 19.32
C PRO A 346 21.68 -4.00 19.06
N SER A 347 21.86 -3.72 17.77
CA SER A 347 22.80 -2.75 17.20
C SER A 347 22.01 -1.68 16.44
N ILE A 348 22.54 -0.46 16.43
CA ILE A 348 22.01 0.69 15.66
C ILE A 348 22.85 0.98 14.40
N GLY A 349 23.80 0.11 14.05
CA GLY A 349 24.78 0.34 12.99
C GLY A 349 24.86 -0.76 11.92
N ASN A 350 23.79 -1.56 11.77
CA ASN A 350 23.79 -2.73 10.89
C ASN A 350 22.97 -2.52 9.61
#